data_AF-A0A0F9G3J7-F1
#
_entry.id   AF-A0A0F9G3J7-F1
#
_cell.length_a   1.000
_cell.length_b   1.000
_cell.length_c   1.000
_cell.angle_alpha   90.00
_cell.angle_beta   90.00
_cell.angle_gamma   90.00
#
_symmetry.space_group_name_H-M   'P 1'
#
loop_
_entity.id
_entity.type
_entity.pdbx_description
1 polymer ?
#
loop_
_entity_poly.entity_id
_entity_poly.type
_entity_poly.pdbx_seq_one_letter_code
_entity_poly.pdbx_strand_id
1 'polypeptide(L)'
;MAEYNDMDRKVIKLCKQVVRMCAEGGSEHASSSLGLAHIVTGLMYRVMRYDPKNPWNTGSDRLVLSEGHAVPIIYACYCDLGGVVGFPE
;
A
#
# COMPACT_ATOMS: atom_id res chain seq x y z
N MET A 1 17.63 -14.71 4.31
CA MET A 1 18.11 -13.48 4.97
C MET A 1 18.17 -12.30 4.02
N ALA A 2 18.85 -12.38 2.86
CA ALA A 2 18.93 -11.26 1.91
C ALA A 2 17.55 -10.76 1.40
N GLU A 3 16.62 -11.67 1.06
CA GLU A 3 15.26 -11.27 0.64
C GLU A 3 14.46 -10.51 1.70
N TYR A 4 14.65 -10.83 2.99
CA TYR A 4 13.94 -10.13 4.07
C TYR A 4 14.44 -8.68 4.19
N ASN A 5 15.75 -8.46 4.03
CA ASN A 5 16.32 -7.11 4.08
C ASN A 5 15.77 -6.18 2.99
N ASP A 6 15.49 -6.70 1.79
CA ASP A 6 14.94 -5.88 0.71
C ASP A 6 13.48 -5.52 0.94
N MET A 7 12.71 -6.43 1.54
CA MET A 7 11.33 -6.16 1.93
C MET A 7 11.27 -5.15 3.08
N ASP A 8 12.16 -5.25 4.07
CA ASP A 8 12.24 -4.28 5.17
C ASP A 8 12.62 -2.87 4.65
N ARG A 9 13.55 -2.78 3.69
CA ARG A 9 13.88 -1.51 3.02
C ARG A 9 12.67 -0.93 2.28
N LYS A 10 11.88 -1.77 1.62
CA LYS A 10 10.64 -1.35 0.96
C LYS A 10 9.63 -0.82 1.97
N VAL A 11 9.41 -1.54 3.08
CA VAL A 11 8.55 -1.10 4.18
C VAL A 11 8.98 0.27 4.70
N ILE A 12 10.28 0.46 4.97
CA ILE A 12 10.81 1.76 5.43
C ILE A 12 10.54 2.88 4.41
N LYS A 13 10.69 2.61 3.11
CA LYS A 13 10.39 3.58 2.05
C LYS A 13 8.90 3.97 2.07
N LEU A 14 8.01 3.00 2.17
CA LEU A 14 6.56 3.20 2.21
C LEU A 14 6.14 3.97 3.47
N CYS A 15 6.71 3.65 4.63
CA CYS A 15 6.51 4.38 5.88
C CYS A 15 6.90 5.86 5.75
N LYS A 16 8.00 6.18 5.08
CA LYS A 16 8.39 7.58 4.81
C LYS A 16 7.36 8.31 3.94
N GLN A 17 6.79 7.63 2.94
CA GLN A 17 5.73 8.20 2.11
C GLN A 17 4.46 8.45 2.92
N VAL A 18 4.08 7.52 3.80
CA VAL A 18 2.93 7.67 4.72
C VAL A 18 3.09 8.92 5.58
N VAL A 19 4.23 9.09 6.25
CA VAL A 19 4.49 10.25 7.11
C VAL A 19 4.38 11.55 6.32
N ARG A 20 4.94 11.58 5.10
CA ARG A 20 4.86 12.75 4.23
C ARG A 20 3.43 13.07 3.79
N MET A 21 2.68 12.07 3.32
CA MET A 21 1.28 12.24 2.90
C MET A 21 0.40 12.72 4.05
N CYS A 22 0.58 12.15 5.25
CA CYS A 22 -0.16 12.57 6.43
C CYS A 22 0.19 14.00 6.84
N ALA A 23 1.48 14.38 6.82
CA ALA A 23 1.91 15.73 7.15
C ALA A 23 1.39 16.78 6.15
N GLU A 24 1.47 16.50 4.84
CA GLU A 24 0.99 17.39 3.78
C GLU A 24 -0.55 17.47 3.75
N GLY A 25 -1.24 16.37 4.04
CA GLY A 25 -2.71 16.28 4.05
C GLY A 25 -3.39 16.62 5.37
N GLY A 26 -2.63 16.93 6.42
CA GLY A 26 -3.17 17.21 7.76
C GLY A 26 -3.85 16.01 8.44
N SER A 27 -3.47 14.78 8.10
CA SER A 27 -4.05 13.56 8.67
C SER A 27 -3.31 13.10 9.93
N GLU A 28 -4.06 12.80 10.98
CA GLU A 28 -3.54 12.33 12.27
C GLU A 28 -3.31 10.80 12.35
N HIS A 29 -3.62 10.05 11.29
CA HIS A 29 -3.62 8.57 11.30
C HIS A 29 -2.34 7.92 10.73
N ALA A 30 -1.21 8.62 10.87
CA ALA A 30 0.09 8.08 10.45
C ALA A 30 0.47 6.83 11.25
N SER A 31 0.23 6.83 12.57
CA SER A 31 0.55 5.70 13.45
C SER A 31 -0.21 4.42 13.05
N SER A 32 -1.52 4.50 12.80
CA SER A 32 -2.33 3.36 12.32
C SER A 32 -1.79 2.79 11.01
N SER A 33 -1.47 3.66 10.06
CA SER A 33 -0.89 3.26 8.77
C SER A 33 0.46 2.55 8.92
N LEU A 34 1.33 3.06 9.80
CA LEU A 34 2.65 2.48 10.08
C LEU A 34 2.55 1.11 10.76
N GLY A 35 1.54 0.91 11.63
CA GLY A 35 1.27 -0.38 12.26
C GLY A 35 0.95 -1.49 11.26
N LEU A 36 0.34 -1.15 10.12
CA LEU A 36 -0.04 -2.09 9.06
C LEU A 36 1.05 -2.26 7.97
N ALA A 37 2.18 -1.56 8.05
CA ALA A 37 3.12 -1.47 6.94
C ALA A 37 3.68 -2.81 6.46
N HIS A 38 4.06 -3.70 7.39
CA HIS A 38 4.62 -5.01 7.02
C HIS A 38 3.56 -5.93 6.40
N ILE A 39 2.36 -6.01 6.99
CA ILE A 39 1.31 -6.91 6.49
C ILE A 39 0.78 -6.43 5.13
N VAL A 40 0.57 -5.13 4.96
CA VAL A 40 0.12 -4.55 3.69
C VAL A 40 1.18 -4.75 2.60
N THR A 41 2.46 -4.52 2.90
CA THR A 41 3.55 -4.76 1.95
C THR A 41 3.63 -6.23 1.58
N GLY A 42 3.53 -7.15 2.55
CA GLY A 42 3.52 -8.59 2.28
C GLY A 42 2.36 -9.02 1.39
N LEU A 43 1.15 -8.52 1.68
CA LEU A 43 -0.04 -8.81 0.88
C LEU A 43 0.10 -8.28 -0.55
N MET A 44 0.39 -6.99 -0.70
CA MET A 44 0.35 -6.30 -1.99
C MET A 44 1.53 -6.62 -2.92
N TYR A 45 2.69 -7.06 -2.39
CA TYR A 45 3.89 -7.34 -3.19
C TYR A 45 4.21 -8.83 -3.32
N ARG A 46 3.66 -9.71 -2.47
CA ARG A 46 3.99 -11.15 -2.51
C ARG A 46 2.80 -12.08 -2.57
N VAL A 47 1.71 -11.80 -1.85
CA VAL A 47 0.63 -12.78 -1.66
C VAL A 47 -0.51 -12.59 -2.66
N MET A 48 -0.97 -11.35 -2.85
CA MET A 48 -2.12 -11.05 -3.70
C MET A 48 -1.79 -11.26 -5.17
N ARG A 49 -2.74 -11.83 -5.91
CA ARG A 49 -2.72 -11.97 -7.36
C ARG A 49 -3.65 -10.92 -7.96
N TYR A 50 -3.08 -9.83 -8.42
CA TYR A 50 -3.80 -8.72 -9.04
C TYR A 50 -2.83 -7.95 -9.94
N ASP A 51 -3.40 -7.16 -10.87
CA ASP A 51 -2.61 -6.27 -11.71
C ASP A 51 -2.91 -4.81 -11.33
N PRO A 52 -1.97 -4.09 -10.71
CA PRO A 52 -2.13 -2.67 -10.42
C PRO A 52 -2.44 -1.82 -11.66
N LYS A 53 -2.01 -2.25 -12.86
CA LYS A 53 -2.27 -1.56 -14.13
C LYS A 53 -3.62 -1.91 -14.75
N ASN A 54 -4.30 -2.94 -14.22
CA ASN A 54 -5.65 -3.33 -14.61
C ASN A 54 -6.51 -3.60 -13.36
N PRO A 55 -6.83 -2.55 -12.57
CA PRO A 55 -7.56 -2.69 -11.31
C PRO A 55 -9.01 -3.17 -11.48
N TRP A 56 -9.56 -3.07 -12.68
CA TRP A 56 -10.93 -3.50 -12.98
C TRP A 56 -11.04 -4.99 -13.30
N ASN A 57 -9.91 -5.72 -13.35
CA ASN A 57 -9.91 -7.15 -13.56
C ASN A 57 -10.67 -7.89 -12.44
N THR A 58 -11.81 -8.48 -12.79
CA THR A 58 -12.70 -9.17 -11.85
C THR A 58 -12.11 -10.43 -11.24
N GLY A 59 -11.07 -11.02 -11.86
CA GLY A 59 -10.34 -12.17 -11.35
C GLY A 59 -9.24 -11.82 -10.33
N SER A 60 -8.98 -10.54 -10.08
CA SER A 60 -7.98 -10.11 -9.08
C SER A 60 -8.43 -10.42 -7.66
N ASP A 61 -7.48 -10.82 -6.82
CA ASP A 61 -7.67 -10.83 -5.37
C ASP A 61 -8.03 -9.42 -4.88
N ARG A 62 -8.93 -9.33 -3.89
CA ARG A 62 -9.45 -8.04 -3.38
C ARG A 62 -8.93 -7.76 -1.98
N LEU A 63 -8.42 -6.56 -1.77
CA LEU A 63 -8.02 -6.06 -0.47
C LEU A 63 -9.06 -5.05 0.03
N VAL A 64 -9.70 -5.36 1.16
CA VAL A 64 -10.65 -4.46 1.83
C VAL A 64 -10.05 -4.06 3.17
N LEU A 65 -9.70 -2.78 3.30
CA LEU A 65 -9.20 -2.23 4.55
C LEU A 65 -10.39 -1.73 5.39
N SER A 66 -10.82 -2.53 6.38
CA SER A 66 -11.91 -2.15 7.29
C SER A 66 -11.52 -0.97 8.20
N GLU A 67 -10.24 -0.91 8.62
CA GLU A 67 -9.65 0.23 9.32
C GLU A 67 -9.32 1.36 8.33
N GLY A 68 -10.36 1.96 7.74
CA GLY A 68 -10.21 2.87 6.60
C GLY A 68 -9.36 4.12 6.85
N HIS A 69 -9.17 4.53 8.09
CA HIS A 69 -8.32 5.68 8.42
C HIS A 69 -6.82 5.38 8.26
N ALA A 70 -6.43 4.11 8.22
CA ALA A 70 -5.06 3.68 7.94
C ALA A 70 -4.76 3.59 6.42
N VAL A 71 -5.65 4.09 5.55
CA VAL A 71 -5.50 4.02 4.09
C VAL A 71 -4.20 4.61 3.49
N PRO A 72 -3.49 5.59 4.11
CA PRO A 72 -2.23 6.07 3.55
C PRO A 72 -1.20 4.98 3.19
N ILE A 73 -1.13 3.86 3.94
CA ILE A 73 -0.21 2.78 3.59
C ILE A 73 -0.60 2.06 2.30
N ILE A 74 -1.91 1.89 2.05
CA ILE A 74 -2.44 1.31 0.82
C ILE A 74 -2.11 2.23 -0.35
N TYR A 75 -2.31 3.54 -0.19
CA TYR A 75 -1.95 4.53 -1.21
C TYR A 75 -0.46 4.52 -1.52
N ALA A 76 0.40 4.47 -0.50
CA ALA A 76 1.86 4.38 -0.70
C ALA A 76 2.23 3.14 -1.52
N CYS A 77 1.69 1.97 -1.16
CA CYS A 77 1.96 0.72 -1.88
C CYS A 77 1.44 0.75 -3.31
N TYR A 78 0.19 1.17 -3.49
CA TYR A 78 -0.47 1.19 -4.80
C TYR A 78 0.23 2.15 -5.77
N CYS A 79 0.67 3.32 -5.30
CA CYS A 79 1.47 4.25 -6.08
C CYS A 79 2.86 3.69 -6.42
N ASP A 80 3.57 3.07 -5.47
CA ASP A 80 4.90 2.47 -5.74
C ASP A 80 4.83 1.29 -6.71
N LEU A 81 3.70 0.59 -6.77
CA LEU A 81 3.42 -0.48 -7.74
C LEU A 81 3.00 0.03 -9.13
N GLY A 82 2.82 1.34 -9.31
CA GLY A 82 2.37 1.92 -10.57
C GLY A 82 0.89 1.68 -10.84
N GLY A 83 0.07 1.65 -9.78
CA GLY A 83 -1.37 1.53 -9.87
C GLY A 83 -2.01 2.67 -10.67
N VAL A 84 -3.06 2.35 -11.44
CA VAL A 84 -3.83 3.33 -12.22
C VAL A 84 -5.15 3.64 -11.51
N VAL A 85 -5.72 4.81 -11.80
CA VAL A 85 -6.99 5.27 -11.20
C VAL A 85 -7.98 5.66 -12.30
N GLY A 86 -9.27 5.52 -12.04
CA GLY A 86 -10.34 5.89 -12.96
C GLY A 86 -11.32 4.75 -13.26
N PHE A 87 -11.98 4.85 -14.40
CA PHE A 87 -12.90 3.84 -14.92
C PHE A 87 -12.24 3.10 -16.10
N PRO A 88 -12.62 1.83 -16.35
CA PRO A 88 -12.24 1.18 -17.59
C PRO A 88 -12.95 1.92 -18.72
N GLU A 89 -12.18 2.49 -19.65
CA GLU A 89 -12.73 2.97 -20.93
C GLU A 89 -13.33 1.82 -21.75
#